data_AF-A0A3B4YCF5-F1
#
_entry.id   AF-A0A3B4YCF5-F1
#
_cell.length_a   1.000
_cell.length_b   1.000
_cell.length_c   1.000
_cell.angle_alpha   90.00
_cell.angle_beta   90.00
_cell.angle_gamma   90.00
#
_symmetry.space_group_name_H-M   'P 1'
#
loop_
_entity.id
_entity.type
_entity.pdbx_description
1 polymer ?
#
loop_
_entity_poly.entity_id
_entity_poly.type
_entity_poly.pdbx_seq_one_letter_code
_entity_poly.pdbx_strand_id
1 'polypeptide(L)'
;MSREQVNISELLLSLDSSELQEAEQVRAAFVLSDRGGAVLSSLVEYYLDSSSSQAVLLLSSIRERHHKLLLEKLNESLNRPGTRLAALTLLGHLIRNQPPWVHHISRSALLPSLLRCLKTDTDVVVLITAVLVLITLLPMIPQAGKQHIYDFFDVFGRLASWSYRNPGHVPVLHLVHLHAGVYSLFHRLYGMFPCNFISYLRLHYSMKENLDTFQEVVKPMLEHVRVHPELVTGTQDYELDPSRSVTVQTQDQDPHLNLLQFLLNLNKQKKNLRFKVQSGASESTIE
;
A
#
# COMPACT_ATOMS: atom_id res chain seq x y z
N MET A 1 7.57 -43.32 -25.60
CA MET A 1 6.81 -42.07 -25.80
C MET A 1 7.29 -41.07 -24.77
N SER A 2 8.23 -40.23 -25.17
CA SER A 2 8.94 -39.25 -24.36
C SER A 2 7.97 -38.13 -23.98
N ARG A 3 7.74 -37.91 -22.67
CA ARG A 3 7.00 -36.73 -22.21
C ARG A 3 7.83 -35.50 -22.59
N GLU A 4 7.35 -34.70 -23.54
CA GLU A 4 7.92 -33.40 -23.86
C GLU A 4 8.01 -32.59 -22.56
N GLN A 5 9.25 -32.31 -22.17
CA GLN A 5 9.58 -31.52 -21.02
C GLN A 5 9.38 -30.07 -21.46
N VAL A 6 8.15 -29.56 -21.32
CA VAL A 6 7.81 -28.18 -21.66
C VAL A 6 8.80 -27.26 -20.94
N ASN A 7 9.67 -26.59 -21.71
CA ASN A 7 10.72 -25.73 -21.18
C ASN A 7 10.08 -24.43 -20.67
N ILE A 8 9.91 -24.34 -19.36
CA ILE A 8 9.25 -23.21 -18.69
C ILE A 8 9.90 -21.87 -19.12
N SER A 9 11.21 -21.85 -19.34
CA SER A 9 11.93 -20.65 -19.77
C SER A 9 11.54 -20.19 -21.19
N GLU A 10 11.30 -21.12 -22.11
CA GLU A 10 10.84 -20.79 -23.48
C GLU A 10 9.39 -20.28 -23.46
N LEU A 11 8.53 -20.88 -22.64
CA LEU A 11 7.15 -20.40 -22.46
C LEU A 11 7.08 -19.01 -21.81
N LEU A 12 7.97 -18.70 -20.87
CA LEU A 12 8.03 -17.37 -20.26
C LEU A 12 8.51 -16.31 -21.27
N LEU A 13 9.44 -16.67 -22.15
CA LEU A 13 9.91 -15.78 -23.22
C LEU A 13 8.84 -15.56 -24.31
N SER A 14 7.93 -16.51 -24.52
CA SER A 14 6.81 -16.36 -25.45
C SER A 14 5.61 -15.62 -24.85
N LEU A 15 5.60 -15.28 -23.56
CA LEU A 15 4.48 -14.55 -22.93
C LEU A 15 4.26 -13.15 -23.50
N ASP A 16 5.32 -12.49 -23.94
CA ASP A 16 5.23 -11.16 -24.55
C ASP A 16 4.95 -11.23 -26.07
N SER A 17 4.81 -12.44 -26.64
CA SER A 17 4.39 -12.60 -28.05
C SER A 17 2.95 -12.09 -28.23
N SER A 18 2.66 -11.50 -29.37
CA SER A 18 1.35 -10.86 -29.65
C SER A 18 0.20 -11.87 -29.86
N GLU A 19 0.45 -13.17 -29.71
CA GLU A 19 -0.50 -14.22 -30.01
C GLU A 19 -1.31 -14.62 -28.77
N LEU A 20 -2.58 -14.18 -28.73
CA LEU A 20 -3.55 -14.45 -27.67
C LEU A 20 -3.68 -15.95 -27.33
N GLN A 21 -3.46 -16.81 -28.33
CA GLN A 21 -3.59 -18.26 -28.25
C GLN A 21 -2.41 -18.93 -27.52
N GLU A 22 -1.20 -18.39 -27.61
CA GLU A 22 -0.03 -18.84 -26.85
C GLU A 22 -0.18 -18.49 -25.36
N ALA A 23 -0.68 -17.29 -25.05
CA ALA A 23 -0.94 -16.86 -23.67
C ALA A 23 -2.00 -17.72 -22.95
N GLU A 24 -3.03 -18.19 -23.67
CA GLU A 24 -4.03 -19.13 -23.13
C GLU A 24 -3.47 -20.54 -22.90
N GLN A 25 -2.57 -21.02 -23.76
CA GLN A 25 -1.88 -22.30 -23.55
C GLN A 25 -0.93 -22.24 -22.35
N VAL A 26 -0.22 -21.11 -22.15
CA VAL A 26 0.62 -20.91 -20.96
C VAL A 26 -0.23 -20.84 -19.69
N ARG A 27 -1.41 -20.20 -19.72
CA ARG A 27 -2.39 -20.23 -18.62
C ARG A 27 -2.82 -21.65 -18.28
N ALA A 28 -3.17 -22.45 -19.28
CA ALA A 28 -3.59 -23.82 -19.08
C ALA A 28 -2.43 -24.68 -18.52
N ALA A 29 -1.22 -24.55 -19.06
CA ALA A 29 -0.04 -25.26 -18.57
C ALA A 29 0.35 -24.89 -17.13
N PHE A 30 0.22 -23.61 -16.77
CA PHE A 30 0.45 -23.11 -15.41
C PHE A 30 -0.58 -23.67 -14.42
N VAL A 31 -1.86 -23.70 -14.80
CA VAL A 31 -2.97 -24.20 -13.97
C VAL A 31 -2.95 -25.73 -13.81
N LEU A 32 -2.39 -26.46 -14.78
CA LEU A 32 -2.38 -27.93 -14.82
C LEU A 32 -1.08 -28.57 -14.27
N SER A 33 -0.01 -27.80 -14.05
CA SER A 33 1.28 -28.37 -13.65
C SER A 33 1.36 -28.73 -12.16
N ASP A 34 1.63 -30.01 -11.89
CA ASP A 34 1.98 -30.57 -10.57
C ASP A 34 3.26 -29.93 -9.97
N ARG A 35 4.02 -29.17 -10.77
CA ARG A 35 5.23 -28.40 -10.39
C ARG A 35 4.96 -26.91 -10.17
N GLY A 36 3.73 -26.55 -9.79
CA GLY A 36 3.27 -25.15 -9.70
C GLY A 36 4.16 -24.22 -8.88
N GLY A 37 4.95 -24.72 -7.91
CA GLY A 37 5.86 -23.88 -7.14
C GLY A 37 7.10 -23.39 -7.87
N ALA A 38 7.73 -24.24 -8.69
CA ALA A 38 8.91 -23.86 -9.47
C ALA A 38 8.54 -22.87 -10.59
N VAL A 39 7.42 -23.14 -11.27
CA VAL A 39 6.89 -22.27 -12.32
C VAL A 39 6.50 -20.91 -11.75
N LEU A 40 5.84 -20.88 -10.59
CA LEU A 40 5.52 -19.64 -9.88
C LEU A 40 6.78 -18.82 -9.58
N SER A 41 7.82 -19.48 -9.06
CA SER A 41 9.07 -18.79 -8.74
C SER A 41 9.71 -18.17 -9.99
N SER A 42 9.80 -18.92 -11.09
CA SER A 42 10.31 -18.40 -12.36
C SER A 42 9.46 -17.26 -12.92
N LEU A 43 8.14 -17.31 -12.76
CA LEU A 43 7.23 -16.26 -13.23
C LEU A 43 7.38 -14.97 -12.41
N VAL A 44 7.61 -15.08 -11.10
CA VAL A 44 7.92 -13.91 -10.26
C VAL A 44 9.26 -13.30 -10.68
N GLU A 45 10.33 -14.09 -10.80
CA GLU A 45 11.64 -13.58 -11.23
C GLU A 45 11.55 -12.93 -12.62
N TYR A 46 10.86 -13.56 -13.57
CA TYR A 46 10.61 -12.97 -14.89
C TYR A 46 9.88 -11.63 -14.81
N TYR A 47 8.88 -11.48 -13.93
CA TYR A 47 8.23 -10.19 -13.71
C TYR A 47 9.20 -9.16 -13.10
N LEU A 48 10.05 -9.55 -12.15
CA LEU A 48 11.01 -8.63 -11.53
C LEU A 48 12.01 -8.06 -12.55
N ASP A 49 12.37 -8.85 -13.56
CA ASP A 49 13.29 -8.44 -14.63
C ASP A 49 12.59 -7.68 -15.77
N SER A 50 11.39 -8.13 -16.19
CA SER A 50 10.71 -7.63 -17.40
C SER A 50 9.63 -6.58 -17.13
N SER A 51 9.06 -6.54 -15.93
CA SER A 51 7.80 -5.83 -15.62
C SER A 51 6.63 -6.19 -16.54
N SER A 52 6.62 -7.41 -17.13
CA SER A 52 5.60 -7.85 -18.09
C SER A 52 4.18 -7.82 -17.51
N SER A 53 3.25 -7.21 -18.25
CA SER A 53 1.83 -7.18 -17.88
C SER A 53 1.17 -8.54 -17.95
N GLN A 54 1.64 -9.43 -18.85
CA GLN A 54 1.13 -10.79 -18.95
C GLN A 54 1.51 -11.59 -17.71
N ALA A 55 2.73 -11.41 -17.20
CA ALA A 55 3.15 -12.02 -15.94
C ALA A 55 2.26 -11.58 -14.77
N VAL A 56 1.89 -10.30 -14.69
CA VAL A 56 0.95 -9.80 -13.66
C VAL A 56 -0.42 -10.48 -13.77
N LEU A 57 -0.96 -10.63 -14.98
CA LEU A 57 -2.26 -11.28 -15.20
C LEU A 57 -2.23 -12.75 -14.76
N LEU A 58 -1.17 -13.46 -15.10
CA LEU A 58 -0.97 -14.85 -14.68
C LEU A 58 -0.84 -14.97 -13.16
N LEU A 59 0.02 -14.16 -12.54
CA LEU A 59 0.20 -14.14 -11.08
C LEU A 59 -1.11 -13.77 -10.36
N SER A 60 -1.93 -12.90 -10.94
CA SER A 60 -3.24 -12.54 -10.40
C SER A 60 -4.27 -13.66 -10.49
N SER A 61 -4.12 -14.59 -11.44
CA SER A 61 -5.01 -15.73 -11.64
C SER A 61 -4.70 -16.94 -10.74
N ILE A 62 -3.68 -16.83 -9.88
CA ILE A 62 -3.23 -17.92 -9.01
C ILE A 62 -4.32 -18.33 -8.02
N ARG A 63 -4.63 -19.64 -8.05
CA ARG A 63 -5.52 -20.28 -7.08
C ARG A 63 -4.89 -20.34 -5.69
N GLU A 64 -5.75 -20.48 -4.69
CA GLU A 64 -5.43 -20.52 -3.26
C GLU A 64 -4.33 -21.53 -2.87
N ARG A 65 -4.01 -22.55 -3.66
CA ARG A 65 -2.97 -23.54 -3.30
C ARG A 65 -1.54 -22.98 -3.25
N HIS A 66 -1.23 -21.93 -4.00
CA HIS A 66 0.15 -21.43 -4.14
C HIS A 66 0.42 -20.07 -3.46
N HIS A 67 -0.54 -19.54 -2.69
CA HIS A 67 -0.40 -18.21 -2.08
C HIS A 67 0.80 -18.12 -1.14
N LYS A 68 1.11 -19.16 -0.35
CA LYS A 68 2.22 -19.13 0.63
C LYS A 68 3.56 -18.86 -0.04
N LEU A 69 3.87 -19.62 -1.09
CA LEU A 69 5.11 -19.46 -1.84
C LEU A 69 5.19 -18.11 -2.56
N LEU A 70 4.07 -17.61 -3.09
CA LEU A 70 4.00 -16.28 -3.69
C LEU A 70 4.32 -15.20 -2.64
N LEU A 71 3.73 -15.28 -1.45
CA LEU A 71 3.98 -14.32 -0.37
C LEU A 71 5.43 -14.39 0.14
N GLU A 72 6.01 -15.58 0.23
CA GLU A 72 7.43 -15.77 0.56
C GLU A 72 8.33 -15.11 -0.49
N LYS A 73 8.08 -15.33 -1.79
CA LYS A 73 8.85 -14.72 -2.87
C LYS A 73 8.71 -13.20 -2.94
N LEU A 74 7.50 -12.68 -2.73
CA LEU A 74 7.29 -11.23 -2.61
C LEU A 74 8.04 -10.67 -1.41
N ASN A 75 8.08 -11.39 -0.29
CA ASN A 75 8.79 -10.96 0.91
C ASN A 75 10.31 -10.93 0.69
N GLU A 76 10.88 -11.96 0.06
CA GLU A 76 12.30 -11.99 -0.33
C GLU A 76 12.63 -10.79 -1.23
N SER A 77 11.80 -10.56 -2.25
CA SER A 77 12.01 -9.49 -3.24
C SER A 77 11.87 -8.09 -2.63
N LEU A 78 10.90 -7.90 -1.73
CA LEU A 78 10.70 -6.64 -1.01
C LEU A 78 11.93 -6.26 -0.16
N ASN A 79 12.61 -7.25 0.42
CA ASN A 79 13.80 -7.02 1.24
C ASN A 79 15.07 -6.73 0.40
N ARG A 80 15.06 -6.95 -0.91
CA ARG A 80 16.18 -6.65 -1.81
C ARG A 80 16.01 -5.26 -2.45
N PRO A 81 16.97 -4.32 -2.28
CA PRO A 81 16.83 -2.97 -2.82
C PRO A 81 16.55 -2.92 -4.33
N GLY A 82 17.20 -3.77 -5.14
CA GLY A 82 17.05 -3.77 -6.60
C GLY A 82 15.68 -4.23 -7.11
N THR A 83 14.96 -5.08 -6.36
CA THR A 83 13.65 -5.63 -6.79
C THR A 83 12.49 -5.13 -5.94
N ARG A 84 12.75 -4.33 -4.90
CA ARG A 84 11.77 -3.82 -3.94
C ARG A 84 10.59 -3.10 -4.61
N LEU A 85 10.87 -2.17 -5.51
CA LEU A 85 9.82 -1.38 -6.17
C LEU A 85 8.93 -2.26 -7.06
N ALA A 86 9.53 -3.18 -7.82
CA ALA A 86 8.79 -4.14 -8.63
C ALA A 86 7.93 -5.06 -7.76
N ALA A 87 8.47 -5.58 -6.65
CA ALA A 87 7.73 -6.41 -5.70
C ALA A 87 6.53 -5.67 -5.08
N LEU A 88 6.71 -4.41 -4.67
CA LEU A 88 5.61 -3.56 -4.17
C LEU A 88 4.55 -3.30 -5.24
N THR A 89 4.99 -3.03 -6.47
CA THR A 89 4.11 -2.78 -7.59
C THR A 89 3.27 -4.02 -7.91
N LEU A 90 3.90 -5.20 -7.97
CA LEU A 90 3.20 -6.47 -8.14
C LEU A 90 2.21 -6.73 -7.01
N LEU A 91 2.63 -6.55 -5.76
CA LEU A 91 1.76 -6.70 -4.60
C LEU A 91 0.53 -5.79 -4.72
N GLY A 92 0.73 -4.52 -5.11
CA GLY A 92 -0.34 -3.57 -5.38
C GLY A 92 -1.33 -4.02 -6.46
N HIS A 93 -0.85 -4.66 -7.54
CA HIS A 93 -1.71 -5.24 -8.55
C HIS A 93 -2.51 -6.44 -8.02
N LEU A 94 -1.85 -7.34 -7.29
CA LEU A 94 -2.47 -8.55 -6.76
C LEU A 94 -3.59 -8.22 -5.78
N ILE A 95 -3.37 -7.33 -4.81
CA ILE A 95 -4.37 -6.98 -3.79
C ILE A 95 -5.59 -6.25 -4.37
N ARG A 96 -5.41 -5.47 -5.45
CA ARG A 96 -6.51 -4.79 -6.14
C ARG A 96 -7.49 -5.76 -6.79
N ASN A 97 -7.02 -6.94 -7.19
CA ASN A 97 -7.86 -8.00 -7.75
C ASN A 97 -8.61 -8.81 -6.67
N GLN A 98 -8.47 -8.46 -5.39
CA GLN A 98 -9.13 -9.11 -4.25
C GLN A 98 -9.09 -10.64 -4.30
N PRO A 99 -7.89 -11.26 -4.36
CA PRO A 99 -7.79 -12.70 -4.40
C PRO A 99 -8.35 -13.31 -3.09
N PRO A 100 -8.89 -14.53 -3.12
CA PRO A 100 -9.50 -15.17 -1.95
C PRO A 100 -8.53 -15.26 -0.76
N TRP A 101 -7.22 -15.37 -1.05
CA TRP A 101 -6.15 -15.48 -0.06
C TRP A 101 -5.61 -14.13 0.46
N VAL A 102 -6.14 -12.97 0.04
CA VAL A 102 -5.62 -11.63 0.42
C VAL A 102 -5.50 -11.43 1.93
N HIS A 103 -6.43 -12.00 2.70
CA HIS A 103 -6.44 -11.92 4.16
C HIS A 103 -5.22 -12.60 4.80
N HIS A 104 -4.57 -13.57 4.12
CA HIS A 104 -3.33 -14.21 4.59
C HIS A 104 -2.12 -13.27 4.58
N ILE A 105 -2.14 -12.19 3.79
CA ILE A 105 -1.03 -11.21 3.74
C ILE A 105 -0.78 -10.64 5.15
N SER A 106 -1.86 -10.34 5.87
CA SER A 106 -1.80 -9.77 7.22
C SER A 106 -1.09 -10.65 8.25
N ARG A 107 -1.09 -11.97 8.02
CA ARG A 107 -0.49 -12.98 8.90
C ARG A 107 0.88 -13.46 8.42
N SER A 108 1.33 -12.96 7.27
CA SER A 108 2.61 -13.36 6.66
C SER A 108 3.74 -12.40 7.03
N ALA A 109 4.98 -12.83 6.81
CA ALA A 109 6.17 -11.99 7.00
C ALA A 109 6.21 -10.75 6.08
N LEU A 110 5.36 -10.73 5.05
CA LEU A 110 5.29 -9.64 4.08
C LEU A 110 4.79 -8.34 4.71
N LEU A 111 3.82 -8.39 5.63
CA LEU A 111 3.30 -7.19 6.29
C LEU A 111 4.38 -6.51 7.16
N PRO A 112 5.09 -7.21 8.07
CA PRO A 112 6.22 -6.63 8.80
C PRO A 112 7.31 -6.05 7.88
N SER A 113 7.64 -6.72 6.77
CA SER A 113 8.62 -6.21 5.80
C SER A 113 8.13 -4.93 5.10
N LEU A 114 6.83 -4.84 4.77
CA LEU A 114 6.21 -3.63 4.23
C LEU A 114 6.27 -2.46 5.23
N LEU A 115 5.94 -2.73 6.50
CA LEU A 115 6.01 -1.72 7.56
C LEU A 115 7.45 -1.25 7.79
N ARG A 116 8.42 -2.18 7.78
CA ARG A 116 9.85 -1.83 7.84
C ARG A 116 10.24 -0.94 6.66
N CYS A 117 9.86 -1.30 5.44
CA CYS A 117 10.11 -0.50 4.25
C CYS A 117 9.58 0.93 4.43
N LEU A 118 8.35 1.10 4.90
CA LEU A 118 7.75 2.42 5.15
C LEU A 118 8.44 3.21 6.27
N LYS A 119 9.01 2.52 7.27
CA LYS A 119 9.74 3.16 8.37
C LYS A 119 11.17 3.58 7.99
N THR A 120 11.84 2.83 7.10
CA THR A 120 13.30 3.00 6.87
C THR A 120 13.70 3.42 5.46
N ASP A 121 12.86 3.24 4.44
CA ASP A 121 13.23 3.58 3.06
C ASP A 121 13.34 5.09 2.85
N THR A 122 14.10 5.48 1.83
CA THR A 122 14.37 6.87 1.47
C THR A 122 13.96 7.20 0.05
N ASP A 123 13.75 6.20 -0.81
CA ASP A 123 13.27 6.40 -2.17
C ASP A 123 11.78 6.79 -2.14
N VAL A 124 11.47 7.99 -2.64
CA VAL A 124 10.12 8.52 -2.61
C VAL A 124 9.13 7.65 -3.39
N VAL A 125 9.54 7.05 -4.50
CA VAL A 125 8.68 6.22 -5.36
C VAL A 125 8.35 4.92 -4.64
N VAL A 126 9.33 4.35 -3.93
CA VAL A 126 9.11 3.22 -3.03
C VAL A 126 8.13 3.59 -1.91
N LEU A 127 8.32 4.73 -1.25
CA LEU A 127 7.43 5.18 -0.16
C LEU A 127 5.99 5.42 -0.65
N ILE A 128 5.81 6.08 -1.81
CA ILE A 128 4.50 6.28 -2.43
C ILE A 128 3.84 4.93 -2.73
N THR A 129 4.57 4.01 -3.35
CA THR A 129 4.00 2.72 -3.76
C THR A 129 3.64 1.87 -2.53
N ALA A 130 4.53 1.82 -1.53
CA ALA A 130 4.31 1.10 -0.29
C ALA A 130 3.14 1.66 0.54
N VAL A 131 2.96 2.99 0.60
CA VAL A 131 1.86 3.56 1.37
C VAL A 131 0.52 3.27 0.72
N LEU A 132 0.45 3.26 -0.62
CA LEU A 132 -0.74 2.86 -1.36
C LEU A 132 -1.10 1.40 -1.08
N VAL A 133 -0.11 0.50 -1.13
CA VAL A 133 -0.28 -0.91 -0.76
C VAL A 133 -0.81 -1.04 0.67
N LEU A 134 -0.24 -0.33 1.63
CA LEU A 134 -0.69 -0.37 3.02
C LEU A 134 -2.15 0.11 3.16
N ILE A 135 -2.53 1.22 2.53
CA ILE A 135 -3.90 1.76 2.57
C ILE A 135 -4.90 0.75 2.02
N THR A 136 -4.55 0.06 0.93
CA THR A 136 -5.39 -0.99 0.33
C THR A 136 -5.45 -2.26 1.17
N LEU A 137 -4.39 -2.58 1.92
CA LEU A 137 -4.35 -3.75 2.80
C LEU A 137 -5.09 -3.53 4.12
N LEU A 138 -5.03 -2.34 4.71
CA LEU A 138 -5.67 -2.00 5.99
C LEU A 138 -7.11 -2.52 6.16
N PRO A 139 -8.07 -2.33 5.22
CA PRO A 139 -9.43 -2.86 5.38
C PRO A 139 -9.49 -4.39 5.38
N MET A 140 -8.52 -5.04 4.73
CA MET A 140 -8.45 -6.49 4.56
C MET A 140 -7.75 -7.18 5.71
N ILE A 141 -7.15 -6.44 6.66
CA ILE A 141 -6.57 -7.02 7.86
C ILE A 141 -7.74 -7.22 8.84
N PRO A 142 -8.23 -8.46 9.04
CA PRO A 142 -9.32 -8.72 9.96
C PRO A 142 -8.86 -8.34 11.35
N GLN A 143 -9.24 -7.13 11.80
CA GLN A 143 -8.83 -6.51 13.06
C GLN A 143 -7.36 -6.82 13.37
N ALA A 144 -6.43 -6.06 12.78
CA ALA A 144 -5.04 -6.11 13.21
C ALA A 144 -5.10 -5.86 14.72
N GLY A 145 -4.89 -6.92 15.51
CA GLY A 145 -5.05 -6.80 16.95
C GLY A 145 -4.09 -5.76 17.50
N LYS A 146 -4.04 -5.64 18.83
CA LYS A 146 -3.13 -4.75 19.56
C LYS A 146 -1.66 -4.76 19.07
N GLN A 147 -1.23 -5.83 18.39
CA GLN A 147 0.15 -6.06 17.94
C GLN A 147 0.66 -5.10 16.85
N HIS A 148 -0.17 -4.68 15.89
CA HIS A 148 0.33 -3.88 14.73
C HIS A 148 -0.22 -2.45 14.66
N ILE A 149 -1.20 -2.10 15.49
CA ILE A 149 -1.82 -0.77 15.44
C ILE A 149 -0.80 0.37 15.58
N TYR A 150 0.11 0.26 16.54
CA TYR A 150 1.15 1.26 16.75
C TYR A 150 2.17 1.29 15.61
N ASP A 151 2.42 0.17 14.93
CA ASP A 151 3.28 0.18 13.75
C ASP A 151 2.68 0.99 12.61
N PHE A 152 1.36 0.93 12.41
CA PHE A 152 0.68 1.76 11.42
C PHE A 152 0.74 3.25 11.76
N PHE A 153 0.61 3.58 13.05
CA PHE A 153 0.69 4.96 13.52
C PHE A 153 2.12 5.51 13.38
N ASP A 154 3.13 4.73 13.72
CA ASP A 154 4.54 5.08 13.51
C ASP A 154 4.85 5.33 12.03
N VAL A 155 4.32 4.49 11.14
CA VAL A 155 4.42 4.69 9.69
C VAL A 155 3.80 6.04 9.32
N PHE A 156 2.61 6.37 9.81
CA PHE A 156 1.99 7.67 9.56
C PHE A 156 2.87 8.83 10.03
N GLY A 157 3.32 8.82 11.29
CA GLY A 157 4.18 9.87 11.84
C GLY A 157 5.49 10.02 11.07
N ARG A 158 6.10 8.88 10.71
CA ARG A 158 7.34 8.87 9.91
C ARG A 158 7.15 9.50 8.53
N LEU A 159 6.10 9.11 7.80
CA LEU A 159 5.85 9.63 6.45
C LEU A 159 5.42 11.09 6.48
N ALA A 160 4.62 11.51 7.48
CA ALA A 160 4.26 12.91 7.68
C ALA A 160 5.52 13.76 7.89
N SER A 161 6.41 13.34 8.80
CA SER A 161 7.69 14.00 9.05
C SER A 161 8.61 13.98 7.82
N TRP A 162 8.67 12.85 7.10
CA TRP A 162 9.47 12.75 5.87
C TRP A 162 8.99 13.74 4.80
N SER A 163 7.67 13.84 4.60
CA SER A 163 7.05 14.72 3.60
C SER A 163 7.30 16.20 3.89
N TYR A 164 7.41 16.56 5.17
CA TYR A 164 7.74 17.92 5.60
C TYR A 164 9.23 18.24 5.45
N ARG A 165 10.12 17.32 5.79
CA ARG A 165 11.57 17.58 5.87
C ARG A 165 12.34 17.49 4.54
N ASN A 166 11.77 16.86 3.51
CA ASN A 166 12.51 16.56 2.26
C ASN A 166 12.01 17.29 0.97
N PRO A 167 11.38 18.48 1.00
CA PRO A 167 10.79 19.06 -0.20
C PRO A 167 11.82 19.50 -1.26
N GLY A 168 13.07 19.78 -0.88
CA GLY A 168 14.10 20.32 -1.78
C GLY A 168 14.86 19.29 -2.65
N HIS A 169 14.81 18.01 -2.31
CA HIS A 169 15.64 16.97 -2.96
C HIS A 169 14.84 16.06 -3.90
N VAL A 170 13.55 16.30 -4.03
CA VAL A 170 12.59 15.36 -4.62
C VAL A 170 11.72 16.08 -5.65
N PRO A 171 11.45 15.48 -6.82
CA PRO A 171 10.54 16.07 -7.80
C PRO A 171 9.18 16.41 -7.17
N VAL A 172 8.68 17.63 -7.42
CA VAL A 172 7.43 18.15 -6.83
C VAL A 172 6.25 17.20 -7.03
N LEU A 173 6.16 16.55 -8.18
CA LEU A 173 5.10 15.61 -8.48
C LEU A 173 5.08 14.43 -7.49
N HIS A 174 6.25 13.87 -7.16
CA HIS A 174 6.34 12.77 -6.19
C HIS A 174 5.94 13.23 -4.78
N LEU A 175 6.34 14.43 -4.37
CA LEU A 175 5.93 15.00 -3.09
C LEU A 175 4.40 15.15 -2.99
N VAL A 176 3.74 15.60 -4.06
CA VAL A 176 2.27 15.68 -4.12
C VAL A 176 1.64 14.29 -3.95
N HIS A 177 2.16 13.28 -4.64
CA HIS A 177 1.66 11.92 -4.53
C HIS A 177 1.89 11.33 -3.14
N LEU A 178 3.05 11.57 -2.53
CA LEU A 178 3.33 11.12 -1.18
C LEU A 178 2.40 11.82 -0.18
N HIS A 179 2.24 13.14 -0.27
CA HIS A 179 1.34 13.89 0.61
C HIS A 179 -0.10 13.38 0.50
N ALA A 180 -0.58 13.10 -0.71
CA ALA A 180 -1.89 12.47 -0.90
C ALA A 180 -1.97 11.06 -0.28
N GLY A 181 -0.90 10.28 -0.37
CA GLY A 181 -0.77 9.00 0.33
C GLY A 181 -0.88 9.14 1.85
N VAL A 182 -0.12 10.07 2.45
CA VAL A 182 -0.16 10.37 3.88
C VAL A 182 -1.55 10.84 4.31
N TYR A 183 -2.19 11.71 3.52
CA TYR A 183 -3.54 12.18 3.76
C TYR A 183 -4.57 11.05 3.73
N SER A 184 -4.47 10.13 2.77
CA SER A 184 -5.35 8.97 2.72
C SER A 184 -5.09 7.98 3.86
N LEU A 185 -3.82 7.79 4.26
CA LEU A 185 -3.48 6.99 5.43
C LEU A 185 -4.07 7.59 6.71
N PHE A 186 -4.01 8.92 6.88
CA PHE A 186 -4.66 9.62 7.99
C PHE A 186 -6.15 9.29 8.06
N HIS A 187 -6.90 9.46 6.96
CA HIS A 187 -8.33 9.18 6.93
C HIS A 187 -8.65 7.71 7.20
N ARG A 188 -7.81 6.80 6.72
CA ARG A 188 -7.99 5.37 6.96
C ARG A 188 -7.79 5.01 8.44
N LEU A 189 -6.73 5.51 9.06
CA LEU A 189 -6.45 5.27 10.47
C LEU A 189 -7.48 5.96 11.36
N TYR A 190 -7.87 7.19 11.05
CA TYR A 190 -8.90 7.92 11.80
C TYR A 190 -10.29 7.30 11.67
N GLY A 191 -10.64 6.75 10.50
CA GLY A 191 -11.93 6.08 10.31
C GLY A 191 -11.99 4.69 10.94
N MET A 192 -10.86 3.96 10.96
CA MET A 192 -10.82 2.60 11.54
C MET A 192 -10.59 2.60 13.05
N PHE A 193 -9.74 3.51 13.52
CA PHE A 193 -9.22 3.58 14.89
C PHE A 193 -9.21 5.02 15.45
N PRO A 194 -10.33 5.77 15.43
CA PRO A 194 -10.38 7.16 15.89
C PRO A 194 -9.81 7.38 17.29
N CYS A 195 -10.15 6.55 18.27
CA CYS A 195 -9.76 6.73 19.67
C CYS A 195 -8.26 6.50 19.87
N ASN A 196 -7.73 5.36 19.40
CA ASN A 196 -6.31 5.06 19.51
C ASN A 196 -5.46 6.02 18.67
N PHE A 197 -5.92 6.41 17.48
CA PHE A 197 -5.16 7.30 16.62
C PHE A 197 -5.10 8.72 17.17
N ILE A 198 -6.20 9.29 17.69
CA ILE A 198 -6.16 10.60 18.35
C ILE A 198 -5.24 10.57 19.59
N SER A 199 -5.27 9.49 20.38
CA SER A 199 -4.37 9.29 21.52
C SER A 199 -2.90 9.30 21.09
N TYR A 200 -2.58 8.57 20.01
CA TYR A 200 -1.25 8.59 19.38
C TYR A 200 -0.86 10.00 18.91
N LEU A 201 -1.74 10.71 18.18
CA LEU A 201 -1.44 12.06 17.68
C LEU A 201 -1.10 13.01 18.83
N ARG A 202 -1.89 12.98 19.91
CA ARG A 202 -1.66 13.80 21.10
C ARG A 202 -0.31 13.49 21.73
N LEU A 203 0.03 12.21 21.92
CA LEU A 203 1.31 11.82 22.51
C LEU A 203 2.48 12.22 21.61
N HIS A 204 2.44 11.83 20.34
CA HIS A 204 3.53 12.01 19.39
C HIS A 204 3.82 13.47 19.06
N TYR A 205 2.78 14.28 18.84
CA TYR A 205 2.91 15.68 18.44
C TYR A 205 2.95 16.68 19.60
N SER A 206 2.80 16.22 20.85
CA SER A 206 3.15 17.03 22.03
C SER A 206 4.67 17.24 22.18
N MET A 207 5.48 16.37 21.55
CA MET A 207 6.93 16.46 21.57
C MET A 207 7.40 17.59 20.64
N LYS A 208 8.26 18.48 21.16
CA LYS A 208 8.74 19.68 20.45
C LYS A 208 9.32 19.39 19.06
N GLU A 209 10.03 18.28 18.92
CA GLU A 209 10.66 17.85 17.65
C GLU A 209 9.67 17.50 16.52
N ASN A 210 8.40 17.25 16.87
CA ASN A 210 7.35 16.90 15.92
C ASN A 210 6.36 18.05 15.68
N LEU A 211 6.51 19.18 16.40
CA LEU A 211 5.54 20.27 16.37
C LEU A 211 5.42 20.92 14.97
N ASP A 212 6.52 21.08 14.25
CA ASP A 212 6.49 21.66 12.90
C ASP A 212 5.73 20.76 11.91
N THR A 213 6.00 19.45 11.97
CA THR A 213 5.25 18.44 11.21
C THR A 213 3.76 18.50 11.55
N PHE A 214 3.41 18.69 12.83
CA PHE A 214 2.02 18.86 13.23
C PHE A 214 1.40 20.09 12.58
N GLN A 215 2.03 21.27 12.69
CA GLN A 215 1.46 22.53 12.18
C GLN A 215 1.28 22.49 10.66
N GLU A 216 2.26 21.97 9.92
CA GLU A 216 2.24 22.04 8.45
C GLU A 216 1.54 20.87 7.76
N VAL A 217 1.49 19.69 8.40
CA VAL A 217 0.95 18.48 7.78
C VAL A 217 -0.30 17.99 8.47
N VAL A 218 -0.27 17.77 9.79
CA VAL A 218 -1.35 17.07 10.50
C VAL A 218 -2.52 17.97 10.89
N LYS A 219 -2.24 19.19 11.36
CA LYS A 219 -3.26 20.17 11.75
C LYS A 219 -4.21 20.50 10.58
N PRO A 220 -3.74 20.74 9.35
CA PRO A 220 -4.64 20.90 8.21
C PRO A 220 -5.53 19.68 7.96
N MET A 221 -5.07 18.46 8.26
CA MET A 221 -5.92 17.26 8.14
C MET A 221 -7.03 17.25 9.19
N LEU A 222 -6.69 17.59 10.44
CA LEU A 222 -7.63 17.65 11.57
C LEU A 222 -8.68 18.77 11.41
N GLU A 223 -8.31 19.91 10.84
CA GLU A 223 -9.24 21.01 10.57
C GLU A 223 -10.33 20.64 9.57
N HIS A 224 -10.08 19.66 8.70
CA HIS A 224 -11.01 19.23 7.64
C HIS A 224 -11.73 17.92 7.93
N VAL A 225 -11.35 17.19 8.98
CA VAL A 225 -12.00 15.93 9.34
C VAL A 225 -13.19 16.18 10.25
N ARG A 226 -14.28 15.44 10.04
CA ARG A 226 -15.43 15.49 10.95
C ARG A 226 -15.08 14.79 12.25
N VAL A 227 -15.62 15.27 13.36
CA VAL A 227 -15.52 14.58 14.65
C VAL A 227 -16.16 13.20 14.51
N HIS A 228 -15.38 12.16 14.81
CA HIS A 228 -15.85 10.79 14.73
C HIS A 228 -16.78 10.50 15.92
N PRO A 229 -17.99 9.94 15.71
CA PRO A 229 -18.96 9.71 16.81
C PRO A 229 -18.39 8.89 17.98
N GLU A 230 -17.61 7.85 17.69
CA GLU A 230 -16.94 7.02 18.70
C GLU A 230 -15.96 7.78 19.61
N LEU A 231 -15.52 9.00 19.27
CA LEU A 231 -14.73 9.82 20.20
C LEU A 231 -15.55 10.30 21.40
N VAL A 232 -16.89 10.30 21.29
CA VAL A 232 -17.81 10.73 22.36
C VAL A 232 -18.11 9.57 23.31
N THR A 233 -18.37 8.38 22.76
CA THR A 233 -18.91 7.24 23.51
C THR A 233 -17.96 6.05 23.59
N GLY A 234 -16.97 5.98 22.71
CA GLY A 234 -16.03 4.88 22.61
C GLY A 234 -14.79 5.06 23.49
N THR A 235 -14.02 3.98 23.61
CA THR A 235 -12.74 3.96 24.33
C THR A 235 -11.68 3.27 23.48
N GLN A 236 -10.41 3.49 23.83
CA GLN A 236 -9.28 2.82 23.15
C GLN A 236 -9.37 1.30 23.24
N ASP A 237 -9.83 0.76 24.38
CA ASP A 237 -9.96 -0.69 24.57
C ASP A 237 -11.13 -1.28 23.77
N TYR A 238 -12.28 -0.60 23.77
CA TYR A 238 -13.47 -1.05 23.04
C TYR A 238 -13.27 -1.02 21.51
N GLU A 239 -12.50 -0.05 21.01
CA GLU A 239 -12.17 0.08 19.59
C GLU A 239 -11.44 -1.16 19.02
N LEU A 240 -10.68 -1.84 19.88
CA LEU A 240 -9.90 -3.04 19.56
C LEU A 240 -10.62 -4.33 19.96
N ASP A 241 -11.87 -4.23 20.44
CA ASP A 241 -12.66 -5.38 20.81
C ASP A 241 -13.12 -6.15 19.56
N PRO A 242 -12.88 -7.47 19.48
CA PRO A 242 -13.32 -8.29 18.36
C PRO A 242 -14.82 -8.22 18.07
N SER A 243 -15.65 -7.99 19.10
CA SER A 243 -17.11 -7.91 18.98
C SER A 243 -17.60 -6.72 18.14
N ARG A 244 -16.84 -5.62 18.11
CA ARG A 244 -17.11 -4.45 17.25
C ARG A 244 -17.20 -4.82 15.76
N SER A 245 -16.39 -5.78 15.33
CA SER A 245 -16.23 -6.16 13.92
C SER A 245 -17.49 -6.74 13.29
N VAL A 246 -18.28 -7.46 14.09
CA VAL A 246 -19.51 -8.12 13.63
C VAL A 246 -20.54 -7.07 13.20
N THR A 247 -20.57 -5.93 13.89
CA THR A 247 -21.48 -4.80 13.58
C THR A 247 -21.01 -3.96 12.39
N VAL A 248 -19.70 -3.90 12.13
CA VAL A 248 -19.14 -3.14 10.99
C VAL A 248 -19.20 -3.95 9.69
N GLN A 249 -19.07 -5.28 9.75
CA GLN A 249 -19.18 -6.14 8.55
C GLN A 249 -20.57 -6.14 7.89
N THR A 250 -21.63 -5.75 8.61
CA THR A 250 -22.96 -5.54 8.04
C THR A 250 -23.13 -4.19 7.33
N GLN A 251 -22.10 -3.33 7.35
CA GLN A 251 -22.07 -2.04 6.64
C GLN A 251 -20.87 -2.05 5.66
N ASP A 252 -21.12 -2.48 4.43
CA ASP A 252 -20.14 -2.71 3.37
C ASP A 252 -19.02 -1.66 3.27
N GLN A 253 -17.76 -2.13 3.29
CA GLN A 253 -16.58 -1.35 2.89
C GLN A 253 -16.30 -1.58 1.41
N ASP A 254 -16.79 -0.70 0.53
CA ASP A 254 -16.46 -0.75 -0.90
C ASP A 254 -15.06 -0.16 -1.17
N PRO A 255 -14.07 -0.98 -1.61
CA PRO A 255 -12.71 -0.50 -1.89
C PRO A 255 -12.63 0.45 -3.09
N HIS A 256 -13.59 0.45 -4.02
CA HIS A 256 -13.61 1.41 -5.14
C HIS A 256 -13.87 2.84 -4.67
N LEU A 257 -14.61 3.01 -3.57
CA LEU A 257 -14.85 4.32 -2.95
C LEU A 257 -13.54 4.92 -2.39
N ASN A 258 -12.60 4.08 -1.93
CA ASN A 258 -11.32 4.53 -1.38
C ASN A 258 -10.36 5.07 -2.46
N LEU A 259 -10.36 4.49 -3.67
CA LEU A 259 -9.57 5.00 -4.80
C LEU A 259 -10.16 6.30 -5.36
N LEU A 260 -11.49 6.38 -5.46
CA LEU A 260 -12.19 7.63 -5.80
C LEU A 260 -11.91 8.72 -4.76
N GLN A 261 -11.94 8.39 -3.46
CA GLN A 261 -11.56 9.34 -2.41
C GLN A 261 -10.09 9.77 -2.54
N PHE A 262 -9.17 8.86 -2.84
CA PHE A 262 -7.75 9.18 -3.10
C PHE A 262 -7.59 10.10 -4.32
N LEU A 263 -8.28 9.85 -5.43
CA LEU A 263 -8.24 10.69 -6.64
C LEU A 263 -8.91 12.06 -6.41
N LEU A 264 -10.02 12.11 -5.67
CA LEU A 264 -10.67 13.35 -5.26
C LEU A 264 -9.78 14.17 -4.31
N ASN A 265 -9.09 13.52 -3.39
CA ASN A 265 -8.12 14.14 -2.49
C ASN A 265 -6.90 14.66 -3.26
N LEU A 266 -6.37 13.91 -4.25
CA LEU A 266 -5.33 14.38 -5.16
C LEU A 266 -5.75 15.66 -5.91
N ASN A 267 -7.00 15.73 -6.37
CA ASN A 267 -7.54 16.91 -7.04
C ASN A 267 -7.72 18.12 -6.09
N LYS A 268 -8.16 17.90 -4.85
CA LYS A 268 -8.21 18.95 -3.82
C LYS A 268 -6.81 19.45 -3.44
N GLN A 269 -5.84 18.56 -3.27
CA GLN A 269 -4.47 18.93 -2.90
C GLN A 269 -3.71 19.61 -4.06
N LYS A 270 -3.93 19.21 -5.32
CA LYS A 270 -3.43 19.95 -6.49
C LYS A 270 -3.93 21.41 -6.51
N LYS A 271 -5.16 21.67 -6.07
CA LYS A 271 -5.68 23.04 -5.94
C LYS A 271 -4.94 23.79 -4.83
N ASN A 272 -4.81 23.21 -3.64
CA ASN A 272 -4.13 23.85 -2.50
C ASN A 272 -2.63 24.13 -2.75
N LEU A 273 -1.90 23.24 -3.42
CA LEU A 273 -0.50 23.51 -3.80
C LEU A 273 -0.37 24.57 -4.90
N ARG A 274 -1.30 24.63 -5.87
CA ARG A 274 -1.30 25.74 -6.85
C ARG A 274 -1.48 27.09 -6.16
N PHE A 275 -2.33 27.16 -5.12
CA PHE A 275 -2.48 28.37 -4.30
C PHE A 275 -1.20 28.69 -3.51
N LYS A 276 -0.52 27.70 -2.91
CA LYS A 276 0.72 27.92 -2.13
C LYS A 276 1.94 28.30 -3.01
N VAL A 277 2.03 27.76 -4.23
CA VAL A 277 3.08 28.13 -5.21
C VAL A 277 2.81 29.52 -5.81
N GLN A 278 1.55 29.89 -6.03
CA GLN A 278 1.20 31.24 -6.49
C GLN A 278 1.39 32.29 -5.39
N SER A 279 1.12 31.97 -4.12
CA SER A 279 1.37 32.90 -3.00
C SER A 279 2.84 33.04 -2.63
N GLY A 280 3.67 32.02 -2.87
CA GLY A 280 5.12 32.07 -2.68
C GLY A 280 5.88 32.80 -3.80
N ALA A 281 5.25 33.03 -4.95
CA ALA A 281 5.83 33.81 -6.06
C ALA A 281 5.58 35.32 -5.94
N SER A 282 4.73 35.76 -5.00
CA SER A 282 4.38 37.17 -4.79
C SER A 282 5.16 37.87 -3.66
N GLU A 283 6.08 37.19 -2.97
CA GLU A 283 6.86 37.77 -1.86
C GLU A 283 8.37 37.94 -2.15
N SER A 284 8.83 37.79 -3.39
CA SER A 284 10.24 38.03 -3.77
C SER A 284 10.45 39.19 -4.74
N THR A 285 9.51 40.14 -4.83
CA THR A 285 9.74 41.42 -5.51
C THR A 285 8.88 42.51 -4.89
N ILE A 286 9.37 43.13 -3.82
CA ILE A 286 9.21 44.56 -3.49
C ILE A 286 10.39 44.89 -2.55
N GLU A 287 11.23 45.81 -3.04
CA GLU A 287 12.23 46.70 -2.38
C GLU A 287 12.77 46.36 -0.98
#